data_AF-S4NKR2-F1
#
_entry.id   AF-S4NKR2-F1
#
_cell.length_a   1.000
_cell.length_b   1.000
_cell.length_c   1.000
_cell.angle_alpha   90.00
_cell.angle_beta   90.00
_cell.angle_gamma   90.00
#
_symmetry.space_group_name_H-M   'P 1'
#
loop_
_entity.id
_entity.type
_entity.pdbx_description
1 polymer ?
#
loop_
_entity_poly.entity_id
_entity_poly.type
_entity_poly.pdbx_seq_one_letter_code
_entity_poly.pdbx_strand_id
1 'polypeptide(L)'
;PSKSHFHLMKGLVYPLLEAGHQVTWITTYPGTKPVQNLTYVDVSHLEKLVEHIDMNNNRFNGIHMVKQFAWNISRSALETPAV
;
A
#
# COMPACT_ATOMS: atom_id res chain seq x y z
N PRO A 1 3.57 -2.70 0.25
CA PRO A 1 2.65 -2.15 1.28
C PRO A 1 2.28 -3.23 2.30
N SER A 2 2.62 -3.03 3.57
CA SER A 2 2.19 -3.91 4.66
C SER A 2 1.48 -3.10 5.73
N LYS A 3 0.67 -3.76 6.56
CA LYS A 3 -0.04 -3.11 7.68
C LYS A 3 0.93 -2.38 8.63
N SER A 4 2.16 -2.85 8.80
CA SER A 4 3.17 -2.16 9.61
C SER A 4 3.60 -0.81 9.00
N HIS A 5 3.83 -0.73 7.70
CA HIS A 5 4.16 0.52 7.01
C HIS A 5 3.01 1.54 7.05
N PHE A 6 1.76 1.07 7.02
CA PHE A 6 0.60 1.93 7.23
C PHE A 6 0.60 2.57 8.62
N HIS A 7 0.89 1.78 9.67
CA HIS A 7 0.97 2.30 11.03
C HIS A 7 2.10 3.31 11.21
N LEU A 8 3.26 3.05 10.59
CA LEU A 8 4.38 3.97 10.57
C LEU A 8 3.98 5.32 9.93
N MET A 9 3.27 5.29 8.79
CA MET A 9 2.82 6.50 8.12
C MET A 9 1.79 7.33 8.90
N LYS A 10 0.97 6.71 9.77
CA LYS A 10 0.10 7.49 10.67
C LYS A 10 0.88 8.47 11.54
N GLY A 11 2.09 8.08 11.97
CA GLY A 11 2.97 8.94 12.77
C GLY A 11 3.49 10.17 12.02
N LEU A 12 3.41 10.20 10.69
CA LEU A 12 3.74 11.36 9.87
C LEU A 12 2.49 12.14 9.47
N VAL A 13 1.46 11.45 9.00
CA VAL A 13 0.25 12.08 8.45
C VAL A 13 -0.53 12.81 9.53
N TYR A 14 -0.71 12.23 10.71
CA TYR A 14 -1.53 12.85 11.75
C TYR A 14 -0.93 14.15 12.29
N PRO A 15 0.37 14.24 12.62
CA PRO A 15 0.97 15.52 13.00
C PRO A 15 0.86 16.60 11.91
N LEU A 16 0.96 16.23 10.62
CA LEU A 16 0.78 17.20 9.53
C LEU A 16 -0.66 17.73 9.48
N LEU A 17 -1.65 16.86 9.68
CA LEU A 17 -3.05 17.28 9.76
C LEU A 17 -3.32 18.15 10.99
N GLU A 18 -2.75 17.80 12.15
CA GLU A 18 -2.84 18.58 13.39
C GLU A 18 -2.22 19.97 13.24
N ALA A 19 -1.15 20.10 12.45
CA ALA A 19 -0.53 21.37 12.08
C ALA A 19 -1.32 22.17 11.01
N GLY A 20 -2.47 21.66 10.55
CA GLY A 20 -3.35 22.33 9.60
C GLY A 20 -2.97 22.14 8.13
N HIS A 21 -2.03 21.25 7.81
CA HIS A 21 -1.67 20.94 6.42
C HIS A 21 -2.76 20.13 5.73
N GLN A 22 -2.86 20.31 4.40
CA GLN A 22 -3.62 19.42 3.53
C GLN A 22 -2.75 18.25 3.09
N VAL A 23 -3.23 17.03 3.33
CA VAL A 23 -2.49 15.80 3.01
C VAL A 23 -3.30 14.97 2.03
N THR A 24 -2.63 14.50 0.97
CA THR A 24 -3.15 13.43 0.11
C THR A 24 -2.39 12.16 0.43
N TRP A 25 -3.10 11.12 0.88
CA TRP A 25 -2.50 9.85 1.28
C TRP A 25 -2.96 8.72 0.37
N ILE A 26 -2.03 8.26 -0.46
CA ILE A 26 -2.18 7.06 -1.29
C ILE A 26 -1.91 5.83 -0.41
N THR A 27 -2.91 4.98 -0.21
CA THR A 27 -2.79 3.85 0.73
C THR A 27 -3.67 2.68 0.33
N THR A 28 -3.22 1.48 0.67
CA THR A 28 -4.04 0.27 0.55
C THR A 28 -5.01 0.10 1.73
N TYR A 29 -4.83 0.89 2.80
CA TYR A 29 -5.66 0.88 3.99
C TYR A 29 -6.34 2.25 4.19
N PRO A 30 -7.29 2.65 3.32
CA PRO A 30 -8.00 3.92 3.48
C PRO A 30 -8.83 3.91 4.78
N GLY A 31 -8.94 5.08 5.41
CA GLY A 31 -9.82 5.26 6.56
C GLY A 31 -11.29 5.18 6.13
N THR A 32 -12.17 4.69 7.01
CA THR A 32 -13.62 4.61 6.75
C THR A 32 -14.37 5.90 7.09
N LYS A 33 -13.74 6.78 7.89
CA LYS A 33 -14.33 8.05 8.30
C LYS A 33 -13.62 9.20 7.60
N PRO A 34 -14.37 10.22 7.13
CA PRO A 34 -13.75 11.43 6.59
C PRO A 34 -12.96 12.13 7.70
N VAL A 35 -11.75 12.59 7.34
CA VAL A 35 -10.86 13.37 8.21
C VAL A 35 -10.63 14.71 7.52
N GLN A 36 -10.77 15.80 8.25
CA GLN A 36 -10.56 17.15 7.71
C GLN A 36 -9.15 17.28 7.14
N ASN A 37 -9.01 17.96 6.00
CA ASN A 37 -7.74 18.19 5.30
C ASN A 37 -7.00 16.92 4.85
N LEU A 38 -7.65 15.75 4.87
CA LEU A 38 -7.09 14.49 4.39
C LEU A 38 -7.89 13.96 3.20
N THR A 39 -7.20 13.73 2.08
CA THR A 39 -7.73 13.01 0.93
C THR A 39 -7.07 11.65 0.86
N TYR A 40 -7.86 10.58 0.79
CA TYR A 40 -7.34 9.25 0.49
C TYR A 40 -7.37 8.98 -1.00
N VAL A 41 -6.28 8.44 -1.54
CA VAL A 41 -6.30 7.76 -2.84
C VAL A 41 -6.28 6.27 -2.53
N ASP A 42 -7.45 5.64 -2.70
CA ASP A 42 -7.65 4.23 -2.38
C ASP A 42 -6.98 3.34 -3.44
N VAL A 43 -5.98 2.59 -3.00
CA VAL A 43 -5.31 1.56 -3.80
C VAL A 43 -5.38 0.19 -3.12
N SER A 44 -6.41 -0.07 -2.32
CA SER A 44 -6.64 -1.33 -1.59
C SER A 44 -6.68 -2.56 -2.50
N HIS A 45 -7.09 -2.42 -3.75
CA HIS A 45 -7.04 -3.49 -4.75
C HIS A 45 -5.63 -4.05 -4.98
N LEU A 46 -4.57 -3.27 -4.72
CA LEU A 46 -3.18 -3.71 -4.85
C LEU A 46 -2.73 -4.67 -3.75
N GLU A 47 -3.50 -4.84 -2.66
CA GLU A 47 -3.17 -5.83 -1.63
C GLU A 47 -3.09 -7.26 -2.18
N LYS A 48 -3.93 -7.55 -3.18
CA LYS A 48 -3.93 -8.85 -3.89
C LYS A 48 -2.60 -9.16 -4.57
N LEU A 49 -1.81 -8.15 -4.95
CA LEU A 49 -0.50 -8.35 -5.58
C LEU A 49 0.55 -8.89 -4.60
N VAL A 50 0.35 -8.65 -3.31
CA VAL A 50 1.28 -9.03 -2.25
C VAL A 50 0.74 -10.11 -1.32
N GLU A 51 -0.53 -10.50 -1.46
CA GLU A 51 -1.20 -11.53 -0.64
C GLU A 51 -0.47 -12.88 -0.66
N HIS A 52 0.17 -13.23 -1.77
CA HIS A 52 0.93 -14.48 -1.92
C HIS A 52 2.43 -14.34 -1.58
N ILE A 53 2.86 -13.17 -1.11
CA ILE A 53 4.24 -12.93 -0.69
C ILE A 53 4.29 -13.05 0.83
N ASP A 54 4.73 -14.21 1.31
CA ASP A 54 4.99 -14.41 2.74
C ASP A 54 6.25 -13.66 3.16
N MET A 55 6.07 -12.45 3.68
CA MET A 55 7.15 -11.59 4.17
C MET A 55 7.72 -12.02 5.54
N ASN A 56 7.09 -12.96 6.24
CA ASN A 56 7.55 -13.46 7.53
C ASN A 56 8.37 -14.76 7.42
N ASN A 57 8.41 -15.36 6.24
CA ASN A 57 9.11 -16.61 6.00
C ASN A 57 10.53 -16.39 5.48
N ASN A 58 11.49 -16.44 6.41
CA ASN A 58 12.92 -16.31 6.14
C ASN A 58 13.51 -17.43 5.24
N ARG A 59 12.73 -18.44 4.81
CA ARG A 59 13.19 -19.43 3.82
C ARG A 59 13.18 -18.91 2.39
N PHE A 60 12.57 -17.75 2.12
CA PHE A 60 12.51 -17.15 0.79
C PHE A 60 13.64 -16.13 0.59
N ASN A 61 14.79 -16.63 0.11
CA ASN A 61 15.91 -15.83 -0.38
C ASN A 61 15.42 -14.70 -1.33
N GLY A 62 15.94 -13.48 -1.14
CA GLY A 62 15.40 -12.25 -1.74
C GLY A 62 15.13 -12.26 -3.25
N ILE A 63 15.88 -13.04 -4.04
CA ILE A 63 15.66 -13.17 -5.49
C ILE A 63 14.30 -13.82 -5.80
N HIS A 64 13.85 -14.80 -5.00
CA HIS A 64 12.57 -15.46 -5.21
C HIS A 64 11.40 -14.50 -4.95
N MET A 65 11.50 -13.69 -3.89
CA MET A 65 10.49 -12.67 -3.58
C MET A 65 10.41 -11.63 -4.70
N VAL A 66 11.56 -11.13 -5.18
CA VAL A 66 11.61 -10.18 -6.30
C VAL A 66 10.99 -10.79 -7.55
N LYS A 67 11.29 -12.06 -7.87
CA LYS A 67 10.73 -12.76 -9.02
C LYS A 67 9.21 -12.90 -8.90
N GLN A 68 8.69 -13.32 -7.75
CA GLN A 68 7.24 -13.46 -7.53
C GLN A 68 6.52 -12.11 -7.61
N PHE A 69 7.08 -11.07 -6.99
CA PHE A 69 6.54 -9.72 -7.06
C PHE A 69 6.47 -9.20 -8.50
N ALA A 70 7.56 -9.32 -9.26
CA ALA A 70 7.60 -8.92 -10.66
C ALA A 70 6.58 -9.69 -11.51
N TRP A 71 6.41 -10.99 -11.25
CA TRP A 71 5.45 -11.82 -11.95
C TRP A 71 4.00 -11.39 -11.66
N ASN A 72 3.68 -11.11 -10.39
CA ASN A 72 2.35 -10.65 -9.99
C ASN A 72 2.00 -9.30 -10.62
N ILE A 73 2.93 -8.34 -10.63
CA ILE A 73 2.73 -7.04 -11.31
C ILE A 73 2.50 -7.25 -12.81
N SER A 74 3.35 -8.04 -13.46
CA SER A 74 3.26 -8.26 -14.91
C SER A 74 1.91 -8.85 -15.29
N ARG A 75 1.43 -9.83 -14.51
CA ARG A 75 0.11 -10.42 -14.72
C ARG A 75 -1.02 -9.41 -14.50
N SER A 76 -0.97 -8.65 -13.41
CA SER A 76 -1.99 -7.62 -13.13
C SER A 76 -2.05 -6.55 -14.21
N ALA A 77 -0.91 -6.16 -14.78
CA ALA A 77 -0.84 -5.17 -15.84
C ALA A 77 -1.40 -5.70 -17.18
N LEU A 78 -1.32 -7.00 -17.43
CA LEU A 78 -1.94 -7.63 -18.60
C LEU A 78 -3.46 -7.79 -18.45
N GLU A 79 -3.92 -8.10 -17.24
CA GLU A 79 -5.34 -8.32 -16.95
C GLU A 79 -6.13 -7.00 -16.82
N THR A 80 -5.45 -5.87 -16.59
CA THR A 80 -6.08 -4.55 -16.43
C THR A 80 -5.83 -3.70 -17.68
N PRO A 81 -6.85 -3.43 -18.53
CA PRO A 81 -6.67 -2.57 -19.69
C PRO A 81 -6.30 -1.14 -19.27
N ALA A 82 -5.43 -0.49 -20.03
CA ALA A 82 -5.14 0.93 -19.85
C ALA A 82 -6.42 1.73 -20.13
N VAL A 83 -6.89 2.47 -19.12
CA VAL A 83 -8.06 3.35 -19.19
C VAL A 83 -7.68 4.69 -19.79
#